data_AF-A0A450SEK1-F1
#
_entry.id   AF-A0A450SEK1-F1
#
_cell.length_a   1.000
_cell.length_b   1.000
_cell.length_c   1.000
_cell.angle_alpha   90.00
_cell.angle_beta   90.00
_cell.angle_gamma   90.00
#
_symmetry.space_group_name_H-M   'P 1'
#
loop_
_entity.id
_entity.type
_entity.pdbx_description
1 polymer ?
#
loop_
_entity_poly.entity_id
_entity_poly.type
_entity_poly.pdbx_seq_one_letter_code
_entity_poly.pdbx_strand_id
1 'polypeptide(L)'
;MKQLFGIIVTLVVLGAIFSGNDNAPKKQSVTSQSSSPVSRSVPVACDTSTVITGKKYNVLGSGINVRKGPGASYEKIINQKATSFFETTQYISIDDSTTVFEECTKDGWSWIRVTDPDWLQDSHRGWVASKFLDKGQDIGGDKYARKISSSALSPYTKKGYPKTIAKYGSRLSEIESLRRKAAEMAVDSGKCDYVLTSELSDNKSSLNHLHFWVDCRNMQRIYLDEFQIKKGSRVLSEEEKSWDKTSARTACQQAIKDRALIPSEVEIHTILGTSFYKAPITHNVVLRMDFDAKNVFGTEIPYTATCYFKPGEVGAIDIQPRQ
;
A
#
# COMPACT_ATOMS: atom_id res chain seq x y z
N MET A 1 -46.19 -11.38 -2.64
CA MET A 1 -46.48 -10.37 -3.68
C MET A 1 -46.05 -9.01 -3.14
N LYS A 2 -45.27 -8.25 -3.92
CA LYS A 2 -44.61 -6.95 -3.60
C LYS A 2 -43.34 -7.04 -2.71
N GLN A 3 -42.22 -6.39 -3.02
CA GLN A 3 -41.71 -5.74 -4.23
C GLN A 3 -40.17 -5.64 -4.10
N LEU A 4 -39.47 -5.75 -5.22
CA LEU A 4 -38.03 -5.52 -5.39
C LEU A 4 -37.67 -4.06 -5.03
N PHE A 5 -36.56 -3.88 -4.32
CA PHE A 5 -35.66 -2.74 -4.53
C PHE A 5 -34.22 -3.24 -4.44
N GLY A 6 -33.65 -3.55 -5.61
CA GLY A 6 -32.21 -3.70 -5.78
C GLY A 6 -31.60 -2.32 -5.93
N ILE A 7 -30.72 -1.95 -4.99
CA ILE A 7 -29.88 -0.76 -5.15
C ILE A 7 -28.56 -1.23 -5.76
N ILE A 8 -28.44 -0.97 -7.06
CA ILE A 8 -27.17 -0.98 -7.79
C ILE A 8 -26.41 0.27 -7.33
N VAL A 9 -25.30 0.12 -6.61
CA VAL A 9 -24.35 1.21 -6.40
C VAL A 9 -23.31 1.14 -7.52
N THR A 10 -23.59 1.85 -8.60
CA THR A 10 -22.65 2.13 -9.68
C THR A 10 -21.65 3.17 -9.17
N LEU A 11 -20.40 2.78 -8.98
CA LEU A 11 -19.30 3.68 -8.66
C LEU A 11 -18.90 4.41 -9.95
N VAL A 12 -19.54 5.54 -10.22
CA VAL A 12 -19.15 6.47 -11.29
C VAL A 12 -17.94 7.25 -10.80
N VAL A 13 -16.77 6.89 -11.32
CA VAL A 13 -15.55 7.71 -11.24
C VAL A 13 -15.70 8.84 -12.24
N LEU A 14 -16.13 10.01 -11.78
CA LEU A 14 -16.04 11.25 -12.55
C LEU A 14 -14.64 11.85 -12.33
N GLY A 15 -13.74 11.52 -13.25
CA GLY A 15 -12.55 12.31 -13.51
C GLY A 15 -12.94 13.54 -14.34
N ALA A 16 -12.60 14.73 -13.84
CA ALA A 16 -12.59 15.94 -14.64
C ALA A 16 -11.12 16.33 -14.89
N ILE A 17 -10.66 16.05 -16.11
CA ILE A 17 -9.57 16.76 -16.79
C ILE A 17 -10.26 17.75 -17.76
N PHE A 18 -9.50 18.75 -18.22
CA PHE A 18 -9.75 19.81 -19.21
C PHE A 18 -9.90 21.19 -18.54
N SER A 19 -9.24 22.25 -18.96
CA SER A 19 -8.20 22.49 -19.97
C SER A 19 -7.61 23.87 -19.66
N GLY A 20 -6.37 24.11 -20.07
CA GLY A 20 -5.82 25.45 -20.16
C GLY A 20 -6.60 26.30 -21.17
N ASN A 21 -6.57 27.61 -20.97
CA ASN A 21 -6.67 28.55 -22.07
C ASN A 21 -5.78 29.77 -21.80
N ASP A 22 -5.13 30.20 -22.86
CA ASP A 22 -3.98 31.08 -22.92
C ASP A 22 -4.23 32.52 -22.44
N ASN A 23 -3.20 33.12 -21.83
CA ASN A 23 -2.91 34.54 -22.01
C ASN A 23 -1.39 34.77 -21.99
N ALA A 24 -0.93 35.44 -23.05
CA ALA A 24 0.46 35.74 -23.39
C ALA A 24 1.17 36.67 -22.36
N PRO A 25 2.51 36.82 -22.44
CA PRO A 25 3.35 37.06 -21.27
C PRO A 25 3.55 38.55 -20.97
N LYS A 26 3.33 38.94 -19.71
CA LYS A 26 3.91 40.18 -19.16
C LYS A 26 5.25 39.88 -18.51
N LYS A 27 6.31 40.43 -19.11
CA LYS A 27 7.66 40.51 -18.55
C LYS A 27 7.63 41.08 -17.13
N GLN A 28 8.04 40.29 -16.14
CA GLN A 28 8.54 40.80 -14.86
C GLN A 28 9.79 40.03 -14.43
N SER A 29 10.91 40.76 -14.52
CA SER A 29 12.01 40.81 -13.56
C SER A 29 12.34 39.53 -12.79
N VAL A 30 13.43 38.86 -13.20
CA VAL A 30 14.13 37.88 -12.37
C VAL A 30 14.72 38.60 -11.17
N THR A 31 14.02 38.55 -10.04
CA THR A 31 14.61 38.84 -8.74
C THR A 31 14.85 37.51 -8.05
N SER A 32 16.13 37.15 -7.97
CA SER A 32 16.67 36.01 -7.23
C SER A 32 16.23 36.05 -5.77
N GLN A 33 15.20 35.30 -5.40
CA GLN A 33 14.84 35.05 -4.01
C GLN A 33 15.59 33.82 -3.49
N SER A 34 16.69 34.16 -2.81
CA SER A 34 17.34 33.41 -1.74
C SER A 34 16.38 32.47 -1.00
N SER A 35 16.72 31.18 -0.96
CA SER A 35 16.06 30.17 -0.15
C SER A 35 16.30 30.44 1.34
N SER A 36 15.31 31.05 2.01
CA SER A 36 15.27 31.13 3.46
C SER A 36 15.06 29.74 4.08
N PRO A 37 15.77 29.39 5.17
CA PRO A 37 15.60 28.12 5.86
C PRO A 37 14.29 28.15 6.66
N VAL A 38 13.47 27.10 6.53
CA VAL A 38 12.28 26.90 7.34
C VAL A 38 12.69 26.72 8.81
N SER A 39 12.58 27.77 9.62
CA SER A 39 12.73 27.64 11.08
C SER A 39 11.52 26.87 11.62
N ARG A 40 11.72 25.60 12.00
CA ARG A 40 10.68 24.84 12.70
C ARG A 40 10.54 25.40 14.11
N SER A 41 9.43 26.09 14.38
CA SER A 41 9.09 26.60 15.71
C SER A 41 8.83 25.44 16.67
N VAL A 42 9.33 25.57 17.90
CA VAL A 42 9.06 24.63 19.00
C VAL A 42 7.55 24.68 19.30
N PRO A 43 6.85 23.53 19.44
CA PRO A 43 5.43 23.51 19.76
C PRO A 43 5.13 24.20 21.08
N VAL A 44 3.96 24.84 21.20
CA VAL A 44 3.51 25.48 22.45
C VAL A 44 3.49 24.48 23.62
N ALA A 45 3.24 23.20 23.34
CA ALA A 45 3.27 22.14 24.35
C ALA A 45 4.67 21.82 24.90
N CYS A 46 5.72 22.25 24.21
CA CYS A 46 7.11 22.09 24.60
C CYS A 46 7.62 23.37 25.25
N ASP A 47 7.09 23.66 26.44
CA ASP A 47 7.47 24.80 27.27
C ASP A 47 8.76 24.54 28.07
N THR A 48 9.16 25.50 28.91
CA THR A 48 10.36 25.44 29.75
C THR A 48 10.35 24.30 30.78
N SER A 49 9.21 23.67 31.03
CA SER A 49 9.07 22.50 31.91
C SER A 49 9.25 21.17 31.18
N THR A 50 9.55 21.20 29.88
CA THR A 50 9.77 20.01 29.04
C THR A 50 11.22 19.88 28.62
N VAL A 51 11.62 18.65 28.25
CA VAL A 51 12.94 18.38 27.68
C VAL A 51 12.79 18.19 26.17
N ILE A 52 13.42 19.06 25.38
CA ILE A 52 13.44 18.96 23.91
C ILE A 52 14.27 17.74 23.48
N THR A 53 13.76 16.94 22.54
CA THR A 53 14.47 15.71 22.10
C THR A 53 14.78 15.72 20.61
N GLY A 54 13.76 15.86 19.75
CA GLY A 54 13.93 15.87 18.29
C GLY A 54 14.28 14.49 17.70
N LYS A 55 13.81 13.40 18.32
CA LYS A 55 14.13 12.02 17.92
C LYS A 55 12.95 11.35 17.22
N LYS A 56 13.24 10.44 16.28
CA LYS A 56 12.21 9.60 15.64
C LYS A 56 12.11 8.25 16.34
N TYR A 57 10.89 7.75 16.51
CA TYR A 57 10.62 6.44 17.10
C TYR A 57 9.52 5.72 16.34
N ASN A 58 9.62 4.39 16.27
CA ASN A 58 8.47 3.55 15.97
C ASN A 58 7.55 3.50 17.18
N VAL A 59 6.27 3.24 16.93
CA VAL A 59 5.29 3.02 17.99
C VAL A 59 5.22 1.53 18.33
N LEU A 60 4.93 1.21 19.59
CA LEU A 60 4.78 -0.15 20.10
C LEU A 60 3.34 -0.42 20.52
N GLY A 61 2.72 -1.43 19.91
CA GLY A 61 1.34 -1.83 20.19
C GLY A 61 0.30 -0.99 19.42
N SER A 62 -0.96 -1.07 19.83
CA SER A 62 -2.08 -0.42 19.12
C SER A 62 -3.08 0.23 20.07
N GLY A 63 -3.95 1.09 19.51
CA GLY A 63 -5.01 1.78 20.26
C GLY A 63 -4.51 2.87 21.21
N ILE A 64 -3.33 3.44 20.93
CA ILE A 64 -2.68 4.41 21.82
C ILE A 64 -3.30 5.78 21.57
N ASN A 65 -4.13 6.23 22.52
CA ASN A 65 -4.82 7.51 22.39
C ASN A 65 -3.86 8.68 22.53
N VAL A 66 -3.98 9.65 21.62
CA VAL A 66 -3.24 10.93 21.66
C VAL A 66 -4.02 11.93 22.52
N ARG A 67 -3.31 12.66 23.40
CA ARG A 67 -3.92 13.49 24.46
C ARG A 67 -3.48 14.95 24.40
N LYS A 68 -4.32 15.82 24.98
CA LYS A 68 -4.04 17.27 25.09
C LYS A 68 -2.92 17.61 26.07
N GLY A 69 -2.61 16.74 27.03
CA GLY A 69 -1.57 16.98 28.05
C GLY A 69 -0.84 15.71 28.51
N PRO A 70 0.27 15.85 29.25
CA PRO A 70 1.12 14.75 29.69
C PRO A 70 0.48 14.04 30.89
N GLY A 71 -0.38 13.05 30.61
CA GLY A 71 -1.04 12.28 31.67
C GLY A 71 -2.29 11.54 31.19
N ALA A 72 -2.64 10.47 31.89
CA ALA A 72 -3.84 9.68 31.56
C ALA A 72 -5.16 10.41 31.89
N SER A 73 -5.11 11.40 32.78
CA SER A 73 -6.23 12.27 33.16
C SER A 73 -6.56 13.34 32.11
N TYR A 74 -5.62 13.69 31.23
CA TYR A 74 -5.87 14.67 30.19
C TYR A 74 -6.79 14.12 29.10
N GLU A 75 -7.64 14.99 28.56
CA GLU A 75 -8.57 14.63 27.50
C GLU A 75 -7.85 14.03 26.28
N LYS A 76 -8.50 13.03 25.70
CA LYS A 76 -8.13 12.49 24.39
C LYS A 76 -8.47 13.52 23.32
N ILE A 77 -7.67 13.58 22.27
CA ILE A 77 -7.94 14.47 21.14
C ILE A 77 -9.00 13.81 20.25
N ILE A 78 -10.04 14.57 19.90
CA ILE A 78 -11.12 14.11 19.02
C ILE A 78 -10.65 14.18 17.57
N ASN A 79 -10.84 13.09 16.84
CA ASN A 79 -10.68 13.06 15.39
C ASN A 79 -11.95 13.63 14.75
N GLN A 80 -11.97 14.93 14.48
CA GLN A 80 -13.14 15.63 13.93
C GLN A 80 -13.61 15.05 12.59
N LYS A 81 -12.67 14.72 11.70
CA LYS A 81 -12.97 14.15 10.39
C LYS A 81 -13.63 12.78 10.51
N ALA A 82 -13.07 11.89 11.33
CA ALA A 82 -13.66 10.57 11.56
C ALA A 82 -15.00 10.67 12.32
N THR A 83 -15.09 11.56 13.31
CA THR A 83 -16.33 11.78 14.08
C THR A 83 -17.47 12.25 13.18
N SER A 84 -17.21 13.19 12.28
CA SER A 84 -18.19 13.66 11.30
C SER A 84 -18.60 12.57 10.31
N PHE A 85 -17.68 11.68 9.92
CA PHE A 85 -17.97 10.61 8.96
C PHE A 85 -18.73 9.44 9.58
N PHE A 86 -18.40 9.07 10.82
CA PHE A 86 -18.99 7.92 11.52
C PHE A 86 -20.15 8.29 12.45
N GLU A 87 -20.53 9.56 12.52
CA GLU A 87 -21.61 10.08 13.39
C GLU A 87 -21.47 9.66 14.87
N THR A 88 -20.25 9.36 15.30
CA THR A 88 -19.90 8.87 16.63
C THR A 88 -18.55 9.43 17.03
N THR A 89 -18.34 9.79 18.30
CA THR A 89 -17.08 10.38 18.76
C THR A 89 -15.91 9.44 18.52
N GLN A 90 -15.03 9.83 17.60
CA GLN A 90 -13.78 9.13 17.30
C GLN A 90 -12.61 9.91 17.89
N TYR A 91 -11.65 9.20 18.47
CA TYR A 91 -10.44 9.80 19.04
C TYR A 91 -9.24 9.55 18.14
N ILE A 92 -8.28 10.46 18.19
CA ILE A 92 -6.97 10.27 17.55
C ILE A 92 -6.22 9.20 18.33
N SER A 93 -5.78 8.17 17.62
CA SER A 93 -4.95 7.10 18.15
C SER A 93 -3.83 6.76 17.18
N ILE A 94 -2.70 6.31 17.72
CA ILE A 94 -1.58 5.76 16.96
C ILE A 94 -1.40 4.28 17.29
N ASP A 95 -0.70 3.58 16.41
CA ASP A 95 -0.31 2.20 16.56
C ASP A 95 1.05 1.94 15.90
N ASP A 96 1.52 0.71 16.01
CA ASP A 96 2.79 0.22 15.51
C ASP A 96 2.96 0.31 13.98
N SER A 97 1.93 0.68 13.22
CA SER A 97 2.08 1.03 11.80
C SER A 97 2.63 2.44 11.56
N THR A 98 2.80 3.24 12.62
CA THR A 98 3.21 4.65 12.52
C THR A 98 4.63 4.90 13.01
N THR A 99 5.32 5.85 12.35
CA THR A 99 6.57 6.43 12.85
C THR A 99 6.30 7.84 13.35
N VAL A 100 6.76 8.17 14.55
CA VAL A 100 6.57 9.49 15.16
C VAL A 100 7.88 10.26 15.33
N PHE A 101 7.78 11.58 15.30
CA PHE A 101 8.83 12.49 15.76
C PHE A 101 8.45 13.01 17.15
N GLU A 102 9.29 12.71 18.13
CA GLU A 102 9.19 13.23 19.49
C GLU A 102 9.85 14.61 19.54
N GLU A 103 9.06 15.62 19.89
CA GLU A 103 9.53 17.01 19.96
C GLU A 103 10.01 17.34 21.37
N CYS A 104 9.28 16.88 22.39
CA CYS A 104 9.70 17.02 23.78
C CYS A 104 9.09 15.95 24.69
N THR A 105 9.61 15.86 25.91
CA THR A 105 9.13 14.93 26.96
C THR A 105 8.86 15.63 28.28
N LYS A 106 7.91 15.07 29.05
CA LYS A 106 7.58 15.49 30.42
C LYS A 106 6.99 14.31 31.21
N ASP A 107 7.53 14.02 32.38
CA ASP A 107 6.98 13.04 33.35
C ASP A 107 6.62 11.66 32.77
N GLY A 108 7.46 11.12 31.88
CA GLY A 108 7.20 9.83 31.22
C GLY A 108 6.20 9.88 30.05
N TRP A 109 5.87 11.09 29.58
CA TRP A 109 5.07 11.35 28.39
C TRP A 109 5.91 12.05 27.33
N SER A 110 5.53 11.82 26.08
CA SER A 110 6.16 12.36 24.88
C SER A 110 5.14 13.16 24.09
N TRP A 111 5.47 14.41 23.76
CA TRP A 111 4.75 15.13 22.72
C TRP A 111 5.27 14.67 21.36
N ILE A 112 4.38 14.15 20.55
CA ILE A 112 4.71 13.57 19.25
C ILE A 112 3.94 14.25 18.14
N ARG A 113 4.48 14.12 16.93
CA ARG A 113 3.71 14.16 15.68
C ARG A 113 4.00 12.91 14.87
N VAL A 114 2.98 12.34 14.24
CA VAL A 114 3.21 11.30 13.24
C VAL A 114 4.04 11.89 12.09
N THR A 115 4.94 11.07 11.54
CA THR A 115 5.78 11.38 10.37
C THR A 115 5.56 10.39 9.23
N ASP A 116 5.16 9.17 9.55
CA ASP A 116 4.81 8.15 8.59
C ASP A 116 3.58 7.39 9.10
N PRO A 117 2.54 7.20 8.27
CA PRO A 117 2.40 7.76 6.93
C PRO A 117 2.18 9.29 6.91
N ASP A 118 2.47 9.92 5.77
CA ASP A 118 2.48 11.38 5.61
C ASP A 118 1.09 12.04 5.77
N TRP A 119 0.04 11.38 5.32
CA TRP A 119 -1.35 11.85 5.42
C TRP A 119 -1.87 11.99 6.87
N LEU A 120 -1.14 11.46 7.86
CA LEU A 120 -1.44 11.61 9.28
C LEU A 120 -0.71 12.79 9.95
N GLN A 121 0.31 13.36 9.31
CA GLN A 121 1.24 14.30 9.96
C GLN A 121 0.57 15.55 10.55
N ASP A 122 -0.50 16.04 9.91
CA ASP A 122 -1.17 17.27 10.34
C ASP A 122 -2.22 17.06 11.42
N SER A 123 -2.78 15.86 11.51
CA SER A 123 -3.85 15.55 12.47
C SER A 123 -3.34 14.85 13.72
N HIS A 124 -2.34 13.96 13.60
CA HIS A 124 -1.91 13.10 14.70
C HIS A 124 -0.75 13.72 15.47
N ARG A 125 -1.06 14.72 16.28
CA ARG A 125 -0.12 15.43 17.17
C ARG A 125 -0.66 15.52 18.59
N GLY A 126 0.20 15.32 19.58
CA GLY A 126 -0.15 15.45 21.00
C GLY A 126 0.66 14.56 21.93
N TRP A 127 0.21 14.43 23.17
CA TRP A 127 0.90 13.64 24.19
C TRP A 127 0.54 12.15 24.13
N VAL A 128 1.55 11.30 24.23
CA VAL A 128 1.44 9.84 24.42
C VAL A 128 2.38 9.37 25.53
N ALA A 129 2.06 8.27 26.20
CA ALA A 129 2.97 7.73 27.21
C ALA A 129 4.25 7.22 26.53
N SER A 130 5.43 7.64 27.00
CA SER A 130 6.71 7.35 26.35
C SER A 130 7.02 5.86 26.24
N LYS A 131 6.42 5.02 27.10
CA LYS A 131 6.55 3.55 27.05
C LYS A 131 6.03 2.92 25.75
N PHE A 132 5.19 3.63 25.00
CA PHE A 132 4.69 3.18 23.70
C PHE A 132 5.59 3.60 22.54
N LEU A 133 6.69 4.31 22.79
CA LEU A 133 7.68 4.63 21.77
C LEU A 133 8.84 3.66 21.90
N ASP A 134 9.32 3.09 20.79
CA ASP A 134 10.45 2.17 20.81
C ASP A 134 11.77 2.91 21.08
N LYS A 135 12.07 3.12 22.37
CA LYS A 135 13.31 3.75 22.83
C LYS A 135 14.41 2.74 23.15
N GLY A 136 14.28 1.50 22.63
CA GLY A 136 15.20 0.40 22.89
C GLY A 136 14.90 -0.37 24.18
N GLN A 137 13.73 -0.18 24.81
CA GLN A 137 13.34 -0.99 25.97
C GLN A 137 13.20 -2.48 25.60
N ASP A 138 13.42 -3.37 26.57
CA ASP A 138 13.01 -4.78 26.40
C ASP A 138 11.48 -4.87 26.37
N ILE A 139 10.94 -5.54 25.35
CA ILE A 139 9.50 -5.70 25.14
C ILE A 139 9.04 -7.15 25.34
N GLY A 140 9.96 -8.07 25.63
CA GLY A 140 9.69 -9.46 25.98
C GLY A 140 9.01 -10.34 24.91
N GLY A 141 9.09 -11.65 25.13
CA GLY A 141 8.10 -12.68 24.74
C GLY A 141 7.97 -13.10 23.27
N ASP A 142 8.01 -12.17 22.32
CA ASP A 142 7.81 -12.44 20.89
C ASP A 142 8.95 -11.80 20.07
N LYS A 143 9.77 -12.63 19.40
CA LYS A 143 10.88 -12.17 18.56
C LYS A 143 10.43 -11.29 17.39
N TYR A 144 9.14 -11.25 17.08
CA TYR A 144 8.54 -10.48 15.99
C TYR A 144 7.80 -9.22 16.45
N ALA A 145 7.77 -8.89 17.74
CA ALA A 145 7.00 -7.75 18.28
C ALA A 145 7.36 -6.36 17.70
N ARG A 146 8.51 -6.24 17.01
CA ARG A 146 8.93 -5.02 16.26
C ARG A 146 8.91 -5.19 14.74
N LYS A 147 8.45 -6.33 14.26
CA LYS A 147 8.58 -6.75 12.86
C LYS A 147 7.25 -7.13 12.23
N ILE A 148 6.22 -7.37 13.04
CA ILE A 148 4.87 -7.65 12.59
C ILE A 148 3.92 -6.70 13.30
N SER A 149 3.19 -5.91 12.52
CA SER A 149 2.13 -5.05 13.04
C SER A 149 1.09 -5.85 13.80
N SER A 150 0.64 -5.34 14.94
CA SER A 150 -0.47 -5.92 15.69
C SER A 150 -1.76 -5.95 14.88
N SER A 151 -1.95 -4.99 13.96
CA SER A 151 -3.13 -4.98 13.07
C SER A 151 -3.00 -5.99 11.92
N ALA A 152 -1.79 -6.38 11.51
CA ALA A 152 -1.55 -7.33 10.43
C ALA A 152 -2.13 -8.73 10.68
N LEU A 153 -2.31 -9.08 11.95
CA LEU A 153 -2.83 -10.37 12.41
C LEU A 153 -4.16 -10.23 13.17
N SER A 154 -4.89 -9.13 12.93
CA SER A 154 -6.23 -8.95 13.51
C SER A 154 -7.12 -10.14 13.17
N PRO A 155 -7.81 -10.75 14.16
CA PRO A 155 -8.67 -11.90 13.93
C PRO A 155 -9.78 -11.59 12.92
N TYR A 156 -10.19 -12.59 12.15
CA TYR A 156 -11.34 -12.41 11.28
C TYR A 156 -12.63 -12.42 12.09
N THR A 157 -13.40 -11.34 11.95
CA THR A 157 -14.71 -11.20 12.59
C THR A 157 -15.82 -11.30 11.57
N LYS A 158 -16.99 -11.81 11.95
CA LYS A 158 -18.15 -11.96 11.05
C LYS A 158 -18.58 -10.62 10.43
N LYS A 159 -18.36 -9.52 11.16
CA LYS A 159 -18.61 -8.16 10.70
C LYS A 159 -17.58 -7.69 9.66
N GLY A 160 -16.29 -7.94 9.90
CA GLY A 160 -15.22 -7.49 9.01
C GLY A 160 -15.05 -8.37 7.76
N TYR A 161 -15.25 -9.68 7.90
CA TYR A 161 -14.94 -10.68 6.89
C TYR A 161 -16.09 -11.69 6.69
N PRO A 162 -17.32 -11.22 6.37
CA PRO A 162 -18.49 -12.10 6.29
C PRO A 162 -18.33 -13.21 5.23
N LYS A 163 -17.74 -12.89 4.07
CA LYS A 163 -17.51 -13.87 2.98
C LYS A 163 -16.47 -14.91 3.36
N THR A 164 -15.35 -14.47 3.92
CA THR A 164 -14.26 -15.34 4.37
C THR A 164 -14.74 -16.30 5.46
N ILE A 165 -15.48 -15.81 6.46
CA ILE A 165 -16.02 -16.66 7.53
C ILE A 165 -17.09 -17.62 7.01
N ALA A 166 -17.97 -17.16 6.12
CA ALA A 166 -18.97 -18.05 5.53
C ALA A 166 -18.33 -19.20 4.74
N LYS A 167 -17.25 -18.93 4.00
CA LYS A 167 -16.57 -19.92 3.15
C LYS A 167 -15.58 -20.80 3.93
N TYR A 168 -14.81 -20.23 4.84
CA TYR A 168 -13.65 -20.88 5.48
C TYR A 168 -13.78 -21.02 7.00
N GLY A 169 -14.94 -20.74 7.59
CA GLY A 169 -15.13 -20.74 9.05
C GLY A 169 -14.70 -22.04 9.74
N SER A 170 -14.84 -23.19 9.08
CA SER A 170 -14.37 -24.49 9.59
C SER A 170 -12.85 -24.62 9.72
N ARG A 171 -12.09 -23.82 8.98
CA ARG A 171 -10.61 -23.76 9.00
C ARG A 171 -10.08 -22.47 9.62
N LEU A 172 -10.92 -21.66 10.27
CA LEU A 172 -10.53 -20.31 10.70
C LEU A 172 -9.31 -20.29 11.63
N SER A 173 -9.26 -21.19 12.62
CA SER A 173 -8.11 -21.30 13.53
C SER A 173 -6.81 -21.66 12.79
N GLU A 174 -6.90 -22.55 11.79
CA GLU A 174 -5.74 -22.90 10.96
C GLU A 174 -5.30 -21.72 10.09
N ILE A 175 -6.24 -20.99 9.51
CA ILE A 175 -5.98 -19.78 8.72
C ILE A 175 -5.26 -18.73 9.57
N GLU A 176 -5.72 -18.46 10.79
CA GLU A 176 -5.07 -17.50 11.68
C GLU A 176 -3.64 -17.94 12.06
N SER A 177 -3.42 -19.24 12.27
CA SER A 177 -2.07 -19.79 12.49
C SER A 177 -1.17 -19.64 11.27
N LEU A 178 -1.70 -19.94 10.07
CA LEU A 178 -0.94 -19.86 8.82
C LEU A 178 -0.64 -18.41 8.40
N ARG A 179 -1.56 -17.47 8.65
CA ARG A 179 -1.31 -16.02 8.49
C ARG A 179 -0.11 -15.58 9.32
N ARG A 180 -0.11 -15.93 10.62
CA ARG A 180 1.04 -15.65 11.49
C ARG A 180 2.33 -16.26 10.92
N LYS A 181 2.33 -17.55 10.59
CA LYS A 181 3.52 -18.21 10.03
C LYS A 181 3.99 -17.59 8.71
N ALA A 182 3.09 -17.15 7.84
CA ALA A 182 3.45 -16.46 6.60
C ALA A 182 4.15 -15.13 6.89
N ALA A 183 3.64 -14.34 7.83
CA ALA A 183 4.27 -13.09 8.27
C ALA A 183 5.67 -13.34 8.87
N GLU A 184 5.79 -14.36 9.72
CA GLU A 184 7.05 -14.80 10.31
C GLU A 184 8.08 -15.22 9.24
N MET A 185 7.66 -16.05 8.27
CA MET A 185 8.51 -16.46 7.15
C MET A 185 8.95 -15.27 6.29
N ALA A 186 8.06 -14.30 6.05
CA ALA A 186 8.40 -13.09 5.31
C ALA A 186 9.50 -12.30 6.02
N VAL A 187 9.42 -12.15 7.34
CA VAL A 187 10.45 -11.50 8.16
C VAL A 187 11.75 -12.30 8.17
N ASP A 188 11.68 -13.59 8.48
CA ASP A 188 12.86 -14.47 8.62
C ASP A 188 13.60 -14.65 7.27
N SER A 189 12.92 -14.45 6.13
CA SER A 189 13.54 -14.45 4.80
C SER A 189 14.46 -13.23 4.54
N GLY A 190 14.39 -12.20 5.37
CA GLY A 190 15.08 -10.92 5.16
C GLY A 190 14.49 -10.06 4.03
N LYS A 191 13.41 -10.51 3.37
CA LYS A 191 12.71 -9.76 2.32
C LYS A 191 11.74 -8.73 2.89
N CYS A 192 11.18 -8.98 4.07
CA CYS A 192 10.23 -8.10 4.74
C CYS A 192 10.90 -7.41 5.93
N ASP A 193 11.00 -6.09 5.91
CA ASP A 193 11.54 -5.30 7.03
C ASP A 193 10.53 -5.17 8.17
N TYR A 194 9.25 -5.02 7.81
CA TYR A 194 8.13 -4.88 8.73
C TYR A 194 6.84 -5.32 8.03
N VAL A 195 6.13 -6.31 8.59
CA VAL A 195 4.85 -6.79 8.06
C VAL A 195 3.75 -5.80 8.43
N LEU A 196 3.13 -5.20 7.42
CA LEU A 196 1.95 -4.34 7.58
C LEU A 196 0.66 -5.15 7.56
N THR A 197 0.62 -6.25 6.79
CA THR A 197 -0.59 -7.04 6.59
C THR A 197 -0.24 -8.48 6.23
N SER A 198 -0.97 -9.45 6.77
CA SER A 198 -0.89 -10.85 6.35
C SER A 198 -2.28 -11.43 6.28
N GLU A 199 -2.70 -11.93 5.12
CA GLU A 199 -4.11 -12.18 4.82
C GLU A 199 -4.30 -13.42 3.95
N LEU A 200 -5.47 -14.05 4.07
CA LEU A 200 -5.92 -15.08 3.14
C LEU A 200 -6.24 -14.43 1.78
N SER A 201 -5.76 -15.05 0.71
CA SER A 201 -6.11 -14.68 -0.66
C SER A 201 -7.44 -15.35 -1.04
N ASP A 202 -8.57 -14.72 -0.74
CA ASP A 202 -9.92 -15.27 -1.01
C ASP A 202 -10.13 -15.72 -2.46
N ASN A 203 -9.48 -15.04 -3.41
CA ASN A 203 -9.55 -15.32 -4.85
C ASN A 203 -8.66 -16.50 -5.31
N LYS A 204 -7.58 -16.81 -4.58
CA LYS A 204 -6.68 -17.93 -4.91
C LYS A 204 -6.96 -19.17 -4.04
N SER A 205 -7.57 -18.97 -2.89
CA SER A 205 -7.81 -20.02 -1.90
C SER A 205 -9.04 -20.87 -2.20
N SER A 206 -8.95 -22.14 -1.85
CA SER A 206 -10.07 -23.08 -1.74
C SER A 206 -10.04 -23.78 -0.38
N LEU A 207 -11.10 -24.50 -0.03
CA LEU A 207 -11.13 -25.26 1.24
C LEU A 207 -10.03 -26.32 1.33
N ASN A 208 -9.47 -26.76 0.20
CA ASN A 208 -8.43 -27.80 0.14
C ASN A 208 -7.03 -27.23 -0.13
N HIS A 209 -6.92 -25.94 -0.44
CA HIS A 209 -5.66 -25.30 -0.78
C HIS A 209 -5.74 -23.80 -0.46
N LEU A 210 -5.20 -23.41 0.68
CA LEU A 210 -5.17 -22.02 1.14
C LEU A 210 -3.94 -21.29 0.61
N HIS A 211 -4.16 -20.04 0.20
CA HIS A 211 -3.15 -19.11 -0.31
C HIS A 211 -3.15 -17.86 0.55
N PHE A 212 -1.97 -17.38 0.92
CA PHE A 212 -1.78 -16.21 1.76
C PHE A 212 -0.93 -15.18 1.03
N TRP A 213 -1.12 -13.92 1.40
CA TRP A 213 -0.23 -12.84 0.99
C TRP A 213 0.21 -12.03 2.20
N VAL A 214 1.42 -11.47 2.09
CA VAL A 214 2.03 -10.62 3.10
C VAL A 214 2.49 -9.34 2.42
N ASP A 215 2.08 -8.19 2.95
CA ASP A 215 2.55 -6.88 2.54
C ASP A 215 3.50 -6.29 3.58
N CYS A 216 4.59 -5.74 3.09
CA CYS A 216 5.68 -5.20 3.87
C CYS A 216 5.81 -3.69 3.69
N ARG A 217 6.34 -3.01 4.71
CA ARG A 217 6.59 -1.57 4.68
C ARG A 217 7.57 -1.17 3.58
N ASN A 218 8.58 -2.00 3.31
CA ASN A 218 9.51 -1.82 2.19
C ASN A 218 8.91 -2.15 0.79
N MET A 219 7.58 -2.08 0.64
CA MET A 219 6.84 -2.34 -0.62
C MET A 219 7.04 -3.74 -1.21
N GLN A 220 7.52 -4.70 -0.42
CA GLN A 220 7.53 -6.09 -0.83
C GLN A 220 6.15 -6.71 -0.61
N ARG A 221 5.70 -7.48 -1.60
CA ARG A 221 4.59 -8.41 -1.46
C ARG A 221 5.11 -9.83 -1.59
N ILE A 222 4.61 -10.75 -0.78
CA ILE A 222 4.96 -12.16 -0.80
C ILE A 222 3.68 -12.98 -0.85
N TYR A 223 3.61 -13.96 -1.74
CA TYR A 223 2.57 -15.00 -1.73
C TYR A 223 3.15 -16.33 -1.27
N LEU A 224 2.44 -17.01 -0.37
CA LEU A 224 2.75 -18.36 0.10
C LEU A 224 1.48 -19.19 0.18
N ASP A 225 1.53 -20.44 -0.25
CA ASP A 225 0.44 -21.39 -0.01
C ASP A 225 0.64 -22.21 1.27
N GLU A 226 -0.40 -22.89 1.73
CA GLU A 226 -0.36 -23.66 2.98
C GLU A 226 0.72 -24.77 2.97
N PHE A 227 1.05 -25.35 1.82
CA PHE A 227 2.08 -26.37 1.71
C PHE A 227 3.47 -25.75 1.84
N GLN A 228 3.69 -24.62 1.17
CA GLN A 228 4.92 -23.84 1.28
C GLN A 228 5.17 -23.41 2.74
N ILE A 229 4.13 -22.93 3.44
CA ILE A 229 4.20 -22.51 4.84
C ILE A 229 4.51 -23.70 5.75
N LYS A 230 3.78 -24.81 5.60
CA LYS A 230 3.96 -26.02 6.43
C LYS A 230 5.35 -26.63 6.24
N LYS A 231 5.93 -26.54 5.05
CA LYS A 231 7.27 -27.05 4.72
C LYS A 231 8.40 -26.09 5.10
N GLY A 232 8.12 -24.81 5.38
CA GLY A 232 9.15 -23.79 5.56
C GLY A 232 9.93 -23.54 4.27
N SER A 233 9.23 -23.47 3.14
CA SER A 233 9.85 -23.30 1.82
C SER A 233 10.56 -21.95 1.70
N ARG A 234 11.52 -21.87 0.77
CA ARG A 234 12.18 -20.60 0.42
C ARG A 234 11.13 -19.57 0.01
N VAL A 235 11.19 -18.40 0.64
CA VAL A 235 10.35 -17.25 0.31
C VAL A 235 10.95 -16.49 -0.87
N LEU A 236 10.09 -16.12 -1.83
CA LEU A 236 10.41 -15.21 -2.93
C LEU A 236 9.41 -14.06 -2.90
N SER A 237 9.88 -12.82 -3.02
CA SER A 237 8.99 -11.68 -3.19
C SER A 237 8.41 -11.63 -4.60
N GLU A 238 7.29 -10.92 -4.76
CA GLU A 238 6.70 -10.65 -6.08
C GLU A 238 7.64 -9.80 -6.94
N GLU A 239 8.53 -8.99 -6.35
CA GLU A 239 9.58 -8.28 -7.09
C GLU A 239 10.58 -9.27 -7.71
N GLU A 240 11.04 -10.25 -6.94
CA GLU A 240 11.99 -11.28 -7.43
C GLU A 240 11.38 -12.16 -8.54
N LYS A 241 10.06 -12.32 -8.53
CA LYS A 241 9.31 -13.06 -9.57
C LYS A 241 8.86 -12.17 -10.74
N SER A 242 9.03 -10.86 -10.62
CA SER A 242 8.50 -9.87 -11.57
C SER A 242 9.24 -9.93 -12.90
N TRP A 243 8.53 -9.60 -13.98
CA TRP A 243 9.15 -9.39 -15.28
C TRP A 243 10.00 -8.12 -15.28
N ASP A 244 11.19 -8.20 -15.90
CA ASP A 244 11.99 -7.02 -16.19
C ASP A 244 11.50 -6.35 -17.50
N LYS A 245 11.94 -5.12 -17.74
CA LYS A 245 11.48 -4.32 -18.89
C LYS A 245 11.84 -4.97 -20.22
N THR A 246 13.00 -5.62 -20.30
CA THR A 246 13.49 -6.23 -21.54
C THR A 246 12.70 -7.50 -21.84
N SER A 247 12.59 -8.42 -20.88
CA SER A 247 11.82 -9.66 -21.06
C SER A 247 10.34 -9.39 -21.35
N ALA A 248 9.71 -8.44 -20.64
CA ALA A 248 8.33 -8.04 -20.90
C ALA A 248 8.13 -7.46 -22.31
N ARG A 249 9.08 -6.64 -22.78
CA ARG A 249 9.04 -6.07 -24.14
C ARG A 249 9.16 -7.16 -25.19
N THR A 250 10.15 -8.04 -25.06
CA THR A 250 10.35 -9.13 -26.02
C THR A 250 9.12 -10.04 -26.06
N ALA A 251 8.57 -10.42 -24.90
CA ALA A 251 7.37 -11.25 -24.83
C ALA A 251 6.15 -10.56 -25.46
N CYS A 252 5.96 -9.27 -25.22
CA CYS A 252 4.85 -8.52 -25.80
C CYS A 252 4.98 -8.39 -27.33
N GLN A 253 6.18 -8.05 -27.83
CA GLN A 253 6.45 -7.98 -29.26
C GLN A 253 6.19 -9.31 -29.97
N GLN A 254 6.62 -10.41 -29.37
CA GLN A 254 6.34 -11.73 -29.90
C GLN A 254 4.84 -12.02 -29.90
N ALA A 255 4.15 -11.73 -28.80
CA ALA A 255 2.71 -11.94 -28.67
C ALA A 255 1.87 -11.11 -29.67
N ILE A 256 2.33 -9.91 -30.06
CA ILE A 256 1.75 -9.10 -31.14
C ILE A 256 1.92 -9.82 -32.47
N LYS A 257 3.16 -10.22 -32.81
CA LYS A 257 3.48 -10.91 -34.07
C LYS A 257 2.70 -12.21 -34.22
N ASP A 258 2.59 -13.00 -33.15
CA ASP A 258 1.86 -14.27 -33.13
C ASP A 258 0.35 -14.11 -33.38
N ARG A 259 -0.20 -12.90 -33.21
CA ARG A 259 -1.63 -12.58 -33.41
C ARG A 259 -1.89 -11.83 -34.71
N ALA A 260 -0.86 -11.40 -35.41
CA ALA A 260 -1.00 -10.72 -36.69
C ALA A 260 -1.21 -11.72 -37.83
N LEU A 261 -1.96 -11.31 -38.87
CA LEU A 261 -2.16 -12.13 -40.06
C LEU A 261 -0.86 -12.36 -40.83
N ILE A 262 0.00 -11.33 -40.90
CA ILE A 262 1.29 -11.35 -41.60
C ILE A 262 2.38 -10.91 -40.59
N PRO A 263 2.92 -11.82 -39.76
CA PRO A 263 3.82 -11.48 -38.66
C PRO A 263 5.08 -10.70 -39.08
N SER A 264 5.58 -10.92 -40.30
CA SER A 264 6.77 -10.26 -40.85
C SER A 264 6.55 -8.80 -41.24
N GLU A 265 5.29 -8.38 -41.39
CA GLU A 265 4.92 -7.01 -41.79
C GLU A 265 4.38 -6.18 -40.62
N VAL A 266 4.47 -6.69 -39.39
CA VAL A 266 4.11 -5.92 -38.19
C VAL A 266 5.17 -4.86 -37.91
N GLU A 267 4.77 -3.59 -37.91
CA GLU A 267 5.64 -2.48 -37.51
C GLU A 267 5.33 -2.06 -36.08
N ILE A 268 6.22 -2.41 -35.15
CA ILE A 268 6.05 -2.07 -33.72
C ILE A 268 6.73 -0.74 -33.41
N HIS A 269 5.98 0.21 -32.86
CA HIS A 269 6.49 1.54 -32.53
C HIS A 269 7.27 1.48 -31.20
N THR A 270 8.60 1.50 -31.27
CA THR A 270 9.45 1.24 -30.08
C THR A 270 9.74 2.46 -29.21
N ILE A 271 9.48 3.67 -29.72
CA ILE A 271 9.78 4.95 -29.05
C ILE A 271 8.49 5.68 -28.72
N LEU A 272 7.78 6.17 -29.73
CA LEU A 272 6.45 6.78 -29.58
C LEU A 272 5.39 5.68 -29.45
N GLY A 273 4.35 5.91 -28.66
CA GLY A 273 3.26 4.94 -28.47
C GLY A 273 3.60 3.72 -27.58
N THR A 274 4.84 3.59 -27.10
CA THR A 274 5.24 2.55 -26.14
C THR A 274 5.40 3.10 -24.72
N SER A 275 4.76 2.47 -23.74
CA SER A 275 4.93 2.78 -22.31
C SER A 275 5.10 1.53 -21.46
N PHE A 276 5.84 1.66 -20.36
CA PHE A 276 6.09 0.59 -19.39
C PHE A 276 5.73 1.09 -18.01
N TYR A 277 4.92 0.34 -17.29
CA TYR A 277 4.58 0.59 -15.91
C TYR A 277 4.80 -0.68 -15.08
N LYS A 278 5.40 -0.54 -13.90
CA LYS A 278 5.50 -1.58 -12.88
C LYS A 278 4.83 -1.08 -11.62
N ALA A 279 3.84 -1.83 -11.13
CA ALA A 279 3.15 -1.49 -9.89
C ALA A 279 4.09 -1.64 -8.69
N PRO A 280 4.17 -0.66 -7.76
CA PRO A 280 5.21 -0.63 -6.72
C PRO A 280 5.11 -1.76 -5.69
N ILE A 281 3.91 -2.28 -5.41
CA ILE A 281 3.69 -3.33 -4.39
C ILE A 281 3.47 -4.70 -5.03
N THR A 282 2.57 -4.79 -6.02
CA THR A 282 2.26 -6.08 -6.65
C THR A 282 3.30 -6.51 -7.68
N HIS A 283 4.15 -5.58 -8.12
CA HIS A 283 5.15 -5.80 -9.17
C HIS A 283 4.58 -6.33 -10.49
N ASN A 284 3.27 -6.15 -10.70
CA ASN A 284 2.62 -6.37 -11.98
C ASN A 284 3.18 -5.38 -12.99
N VAL A 285 3.48 -5.86 -14.18
CA VAL A 285 3.95 -5.04 -15.30
C VAL A 285 2.82 -4.88 -16.30
N VAL A 286 2.61 -3.64 -16.73
CA VAL A 286 1.76 -3.29 -17.87
C VAL A 286 2.63 -2.62 -18.92
N LEU A 287 2.65 -3.21 -20.12
CA LEU A 287 3.34 -2.66 -21.27
C LEU A 287 2.31 -2.32 -22.34
N ARG A 288 2.26 -1.05 -22.75
CA ARG A 288 1.46 -0.60 -23.88
C ARG A 288 2.39 -0.42 -25.08
N MET A 289 2.02 -0.91 -26.25
CA MET A 289 2.78 -0.75 -27.48
C MET A 289 1.84 -0.46 -28.64
N ASP A 290 2.06 0.66 -29.32
CA ASP A 290 1.42 0.92 -30.60
C ASP A 290 2.15 0.15 -31.71
N PHE A 291 1.39 -0.33 -32.68
CA PHE A 291 1.93 -1.01 -33.85
C PHE A 291 0.96 -0.88 -35.03
N ASP A 292 1.49 -1.06 -36.23
CA ASP A 292 0.70 -1.12 -37.45
C ASP A 292 0.80 -2.54 -38.04
N ALA A 293 -0.32 -3.05 -38.55
CA ALA A 293 -0.39 -4.38 -39.15
C ALA A 293 -1.39 -4.43 -40.30
N LYS A 294 -1.14 -5.30 -41.28
CA LYS A 294 -2.03 -5.46 -42.44
C LYS A 294 -3.16 -6.45 -42.19
N ASN A 295 -4.34 -6.11 -42.71
CA ASN A 295 -5.47 -7.03 -42.79
C ASN A 295 -5.39 -7.96 -44.02
N VAL A 296 -6.43 -8.78 -44.24
CA VAL A 296 -6.52 -9.72 -45.37
C VAL A 296 -6.47 -9.07 -46.76
N PHE A 297 -6.72 -7.75 -46.85
CA PHE A 297 -6.69 -6.98 -48.09
C PHE A 297 -5.36 -6.21 -48.28
N GLY A 298 -4.40 -6.39 -47.38
CA GLY A 298 -3.13 -5.64 -47.41
C GLY A 298 -3.27 -4.18 -46.97
N THR A 299 -4.40 -3.78 -46.38
CA THR A 299 -4.54 -2.45 -45.79
C THR A 299 -3.88 -2.42 -44.42
N GLU A 300 -3.00 -1.45 -44.22
CA GLU A 300 -2.37 -1.17 -42.93
C GLU A 300 -3.38 -0.53 -41.97
N ILE A 301 -3.49 -1.10 -40.77
CA ILE A 301 -4.41 -0.65 -39.73
C ILE A 301 -3.58 -0.38 -38.47
N PRO A 302 -3.79 0.78 -37.82
CA PRO A 302 -3.12 1.09 -36.56
C PRO A 302 -3.77 0.40 -35.36
N TYR A 303 -2.95 -0.15 -34.47
CA TYR A 303 -3.37 -0.87 -33.26
C TYR A 303 -2.58 -0.44 -32.03
N THR A 304 -3.16 -0.71 -30.86
CA THR A 304 -2.50 -0.67 -29.57
C THR A 304 -2.61 -2.05 -28.93
N ALA A 305 -1.48 -2.61 -28.54
CA ALA A 305 -1.41 -3.76 -27.65
C ALA A 305 -1.21 -3.31 -26.20
N THR A 306 -1.96 -3.92 -25.27
CA THR A 306 -1.70 -3.83 -23.84
C THR A 306 -1.36 -5.22 -23.30
N CYS A 307 -0.10 -5.40 -22.92
CA CYS A 307 0.41 -6.63 -22.34
C CYS A 307 0.46 -6.55 -20.81
N TYR A 308 -0.12 -7.55 -20.15
CA TYR A 308 -0.22 -7.67 -18.70
C TYR A 308 0.63 -8.84 -18.22
N PHE A 309 1.62 -8.55 -17.38
CA PHE A 309 2.50 -9.56 -16.81
C PHE A 309 2.40 -9.55 -15.29
N LYS A 310 1.97 -10.67 -14.72
CA LYS A 310 2.02 -10.88 -13.27
C LYS A 310 3.31 -11.60 -12.89
N PRO A 311 3.83 -11.38 -11.68
CA PRO A 311 5.02 -12.09 -11.21
C PRO A 311 4.87 -13.61 -11.29
N GLY A 312 5.85 -14.30 -11.89
CA GLY A 312 5.86 -15.76 -12.03
C GLY A 312 4.79 -16.35 -12.95
N GLU A 313 4.00 -15.54 -13.65
CA GLU A 313 2.96 -16.01 -14.60
C GLU A 313 3.34 -15.65 -16.05
N VAL A 314 2.78 -16.40 -17.00
CA VAL A 314 2.84 -16.07 -18.43
C VAL A 314 1.99 -14.82 -18.70
N GLY A 315 2.50 -13.90 -19.51
CA GLY A 315 1.80 -12.66 -19.84
C GLY A 315 0.52 -12.86 -20.66
N ALA A 316 -0.44 -11.97 -20.47
CA ALA A 316 -1.64 -11.84 -21.31
C ALA A 316 -1.53 -10.58 -22.19
N ILE A 317 -2.21 -10.58 -23.33
CA ILE A 317 -2.22 -9.44 -24.27
C ILE A 317 -3.65 -9.15 -24.71
N ASP A 318 -3.98 -7.86 -24.76
CA ASP A 318 -5.16 -7.30 -25.37
C ASP A 318 -4.76 -6.41 -26.55
N ILE A 319 -5.46 -6.50 -27.68
CA ILE A 319 -5.16 -5.74 -28.91
C ILE A 319 -6.44 -5.04 -29.37
N GLN A 320 -6.33 -3.73 -29.58
CA GLN A 320 -7.44 -2.89 -30.02
C GLN A 320 -7.02 -1.96 -31.17
N PRO A 321 -7.88 -1.69 -32.17
CA PRO A 321 -7.60 -0.67 -33.17
C PRO A 321 -7.41 0.70 -32.53
N ARG A 322 -6.50 1.52 -33.06
CA ARG A 322 -6.37 2.93 -32.66
C ARG A 322 -7.47 3.73 -33.35
N GLN A 323 -8.23 4.47 -32.55
CA GLN A 323 -9.24 5.43 -33.00
C GLN A 323 -8.60 6.73 -33.46
#